data_AF-A0A511NCQ1-F1
#
_entry.id   AF-A0A511NCQ1-F1
#
_cell.length_a   1.000
_cell.length_b   1.000
_cell.length_c   1.000
_cell.angle_alpha   90.00
_cell.angle_beta   90.00
_cell.angle_gamma   90.00
#
_symmetry.space_group_name_H-M   'P 1'
#
loop_
_entity.id
_entity.type
_entity.pdbx_description
1 polymer ?
#
loop_
_entity_poly.entity_id
_entity_poly.type
_entity_poly.pdbx_seq_one_letter_code
_entity_poly.pdbx_strand_id
1 'polypeptide(L)'
;MNNLMIKRVMMLPIGAGLIFTMMMNGWELLTATEEIHLAYLNNYNRTMVKDFPAYFTILLYLTAILQLVAAVFLIISLSKREFLENRNASFFKWGLFFSILSVTLYGLMVRLLSNHTAAANLYFYVGLLYFCLWYVEHRESKVNSELFIKIKILPIYFMLFYTMGFPGWQKIMNSVEVMGRYTDLFHDSFLSNLPGGIEPFIYLLGVLELSVAIMLILSLIKREFLLSKSTQFLDLSLLVSVATFIMLSFGLGFIFNYPGATNLVFYAIFTLGLYAYISETRKQITPLCDDINS
;
A
#
# COMPACT_ATOMS: atom_id res chain seq x y z
N MET A 1 31.34 7.65 10.29
CA MET A 1 30.78 6.30 10.49
C MET A 1 30.82 5.55 9.17
N ASN A 2 31.40 4.35 9.13
CA ASN A 2 31.59 3.61 7.88
C ASN A 2 30.22 3.22 7.30
N ASN A 3 29.92 3.50 6.02
CA ASN A 3 28.61 3.23 5.39
C ASN A 3 28.15 1.76 5.59
N LEU A 4 29.11 0.84 5.69
CA LEU A 4 28.88 -0.57 5.94
C LEU A 4 28.32 -0.86 7.33
N MET A 5 28.70 -0.09 8.36
CA MET A 5 28.21 -0.24 9.73
C MET A 5 26.75 0.19 9.85
N ILE A 6 26.37 1.27 9.18
CA ILE A 6 24.98 1.75 9.12
C ILE A 6 24.06 0.72 8.43
N LYS A 7 24.53 0.09 7.33
CA LYS A 7 23.80 -0.98 6.62
C LYS A 7 23.41 -2.12 7.57
N ARG A 8 24.36 -2.58 8.37
CA ARG A 8 24.16 -3.69 9.32
C ARG A 8 23.19 -3.31 10.44
N VAL A 9 23.31 -2.09 10.96
CA VAL A 9 22.50 -1.62 12.09
C VAL A 9 21.03 -1.44 11.69
N MET A 10 20.73 -1.00 10.46
CA MET A 10 19.34 -0.75 10.06
C MET A 10 18.65 -1.97 9.43
N MET A 11 19.31 -2.69 8.52
CA MET A 11 18.62 -3.74 7.73
C MET A 11 18.46 -5.06 8.48
N LEU A 12 19.37 -5.38 9.39
CA LEU A 12 19.32 -6.64 10.14
C LEU A 12 18.10 -6.69 11.08
N PRO A 13 17.81 -5.65 11.89
CA PRO A 13 16.58 -5.64 12.70
C PRO A 13 15.30 -5.72 11.86
N ILE A 14 15.25 -5.02 10.73
CA ILE A 14 14.09 -5.05 9.82
C ILE A 14 13.90 -6.46 9.25
N GLY A 15 14.97 -7.06 8.72
CA GLY A 15 14.94 -8.42 8.19
C GLY A 15 14.56 -9.46 9.24
N ALA A 16 15.14 -9.38 10.44
CA ALA A 16 14.82 -10.29 11.55
C ALA A 16 13.37 -10.14 12.03
N GLY A 17 12.90 -8.90 12.18
CA GLY A 17 11.52 -8.61 12.53
C GLY A 17 10.54 -9.17 11.49
N LEU A 18 10.82 -8.95 10.20
CA LEU A 18 10.00 -9.50 9.11
C LEU A 18 10.02 -11.03 9.09
N ILE A 19 11.17 -11.68 9.27
CA ILE A 19 11.24 -13.16 9.34
C ILE A 19 10.29 -13.66 10.43
N PHE A 20 10.40 -13.12 11.64
CA PHE A 20 9.61 -13.59 12.77
C PHE A 20 8.11 -13.31 12.55
N THR A 21 7.75 -12.08 12.20
CA THR A 21 6.35 -11.70 11.99
C THR A 21 5.71 -12.47 10.85
N MET A 22 6.39 -12.59 9.70
CA MET A 22 5.84 -13.30 8.53
C MET A 22 5.77 -14.81 8.76
N MET A 23 6.77 -15.39 9.45
CA MET A 23 6.76 -16.83 9.74
C MET A 23 5.66 -17.19 10.74
N MET A 24 5.52 -16.45 11.85
CA MET A 24 4.50 -16.75 12.86
C MET A 24 3.09 -16.54 12.32
N ASN A 25 2.82 -15.37 11.73
CA ASN A 25 1.50 -15.08 11.17
C ASN A 25 1.15 -16.04 10.02
N GLY A 26 2.12 -16.34 9.16
CA GLY A 26 1.91 -17.24 8.03
C GLY A 26 1.64 -18.67 8.47
N TRP A 27 2.32 -19.14 9.52
CA TRP A 27 2.06 -20.46 10.09
C TRP A 27 0.69 -20.52 10.76
N GLU A 28 0.39 -19.54 11.62
CA GLU A 28 -0.88 -19.45 12.34
C GLU A 28 -2.06 -19.45 11.37
N LEU A 29 -2.04 -18.58 10.35
CA LEU A 29 -3.11 -18.50 9.35
C LEU A 29 -3.28 -19.76 8.51
N LEU A 30 -2.19 -20.49 8.22
CA LEU A 30 -2.24 -21.70 7.40
C LEU A 30 -2.86 -22.88 8.17
N THR A 31 -2.59 -22.98 9.47
CA THR A 31 -3.11 -24.04 10.35
C THR A 31 -4.36 -23.64 11.13
N ALA A 32 -4.86 -22.41 10.90
CA ALA A 32 -5.94 -21.82 11.67
C ALA A 32 -7.31 -22.45 11.40
N THR A 33 -8.14 -22.46 12.44
CA THR A 33 -9.59 -22.65 12.34
C THR A 33 -10.27 -21.33 11.95
N GLU A 34 -11.56 -21.38 11.63
CA GLU A 34 -12.37 -20.19 11.36
C GLU A 34 -12.35 -19.17 12.52
N GLU A 35 -12.33 -19.65 13.77
CA GLU A 35 -12.21 -18.80 14.96
C GLU A 35 -10.89 -18.02 14.99
N ILE A 36 -9.78 -18.66 14.61
CA ILE A 36 -8.47 -18.00 14.55
C ILE A 36 -8.42 -17.01 13.38
N HIS A 37 -9.01 -17.35 12.23
CA HIS A 37 -9.17 -16.41 11.11
C HIS A 37 -9.98 -15.17 11.51
N LEU A 38 -11.08 -15.37 12.24
CA LEU A 38 -11.88 -14.27 12.80
C LEU A 38 -11.07 -13.43 13.78
N ALA A 39 -10.33 -14.06 14.70
CA ALA A 39 -9.45 -13.36 15.64
C ALA A 39 -8.40 -12.53 14.89
N TYR A 40 -7.78 -13.11 13.85
CA TYR A 40 -6.78 -12.43 13.03
C TYR A 40 -7.33 -11.23 12.28
N LEU A 41 -8.53 -11.33 11.70
CA LEU A 41 -9.22 -10.20 11.06
C LEU A 41 -9.59 -9.13 12.09
N ASN A 42 -9.79 -9.52 13.36
CA ASN A 42 -10.14 -8.63 14.44
C ASN A 42 -8.96 -7.97 15.17
N ASN A 43 -7.71 -8.36 14.90
CA ASN A 43 -6.51 -7.80 15.55
C ASN A 43 -6.43 -6.27 15.53
N TYR A 44 -6.99 -5.65 14.49
CA TYR A 44 -7.00 -4.20 14.33
C TYR A 44 -8.43 -3.62 14.24
N ASN A 45 -9.47 -4.44 14.46
CA ASN A 45 -10.86 -4.01 14.39
C ASN A 45 -11.30 -3.34 15.69
N ARG A 46 -11.86 -2.14 15.61
CA ARG A 46 -12.58 -1.53 16.73
C ARG A 46 -13.94 -2.18 16.95
N THR A 47 -14.61 -2.57 15.87
CA THR A 47 -15.88 -3.30 15.87
C THR A 47 -15.62 -4.73 15.47
N MET A 48 -15.87 -5.68 16.38
CA MET A 48 -15.61 -7.09 16.11
C MET A 48 -16.46 -7.60 14.95
N VAL A 49 -15.79 -8.12 13.93
CA VAL A 49 -16.37 -8.89 12.84
C VAL A 49 -16.74 -10.25 13.40
N LYS A 50 -18.01 -10.63 13.27
CA LYS A 50 -18.54 -11.91 13.79
C LYS A 50 -18.46 -13.03 12.76
N ASP A 51 -18.50 -12.67 11.49
CA ASP A 51 -18.52 -13.55 10.33
C ASP A 51 -17.83 -12.88 9.14
N PHE A 52 -17.29 -13.69 8.23
CA PHE A 52 -16.70 -13.18 6.98
C PHE A 52 -17.13 -14.05 5.80
N PRO A 53 -17.13 -13.52 4.57
CA PRO A 53 -17.51 -14.29 3.39
C PRO A 53 -16.56 -15.48 3.17
N ALA A 54 -17.08 -16.65 2.76
CA ALA A 54 -16.28 -17.87 2.61
C ALA A 54 -15.02 -17.73 1.72
N TYR A 55 -15.03 -16.82 0.75
CA TYR A 55 -13.84 -16.56 -0.09
C TYR A 55 -12.67 -15.93 0.67
N PHE A 56 -12.90 -15.31 1.83
CA PHE A 56 -11.83 -14.77 2.68
C PHE A 56 -10.91 -15.87 3.20
N THR A 57 -11.42 -17.08 3.46
CA THR A 57 -10.58 -18.22 3.88
C THR A 57 -9.50 -18.50 2.83
N ILE A 58 -9.85 -18.46 1.54
CA ILE A 58 -8.90 -18.64 0.43
C ILE A 58 -7.87 -17.50 0.41
N LEU A 59 -8.33 -16.25 0.60
CA LEU A 59 -7.46 -15.08 0.64
C LEU A 59 -6.52 -15.08 1.86
N LEU A 60 -6.97 -15.58 3.00
CA LEU A 60 -6.18 -15.75 4.21
C LEU A 60 -5.11 -16.83 4.02
N TYR A 61 -5.46 -17.97 3.42
CA TYR A 61 -4.45 -18.98 3.05
C TYR A 61 -3.44 -18.46 2.02
N LEU A 62 -3.89 -17.68 1.03
CA LEU A 62 -2.97 -17.05 0.09
C LEU A 62 -2.04 -16.05 0.80
N THR A 63 -2.58 -15.25 1.72
CA THR A 63 -1.79 -14.34 2.57
C THR A 63 -0.76 -15.13 3.38
N ALA A 64 -1.17 -16.24 3.99
CA ALA A 64 -0.31 -17.12 4.78
C ALA A 64 0.86 -17.68 3.95
N ILE A 65 0.57 -18.22 2.77
CA ILE A 65 1.58 -18.75 1.84
C ILE A 65 2.57 -17.65 1.46
N LEU A 66 2.09 -16.45 1.11
CA LEU A 66 2.95 -15.32 0.74
C LEU A 66 3.86 -14.88 1.89
N GLN A 67 3.35 -14.89 3.13
CA GLN A 67 4.14 -14.58 4.33
C GLN A 67 5.22 -15.64 4.59
N LEU A 68 4.88 -16.93 4.49
CA LEU A 68 5.86 -18.02 4.64
C LEU A 68 6.93 -17.96 3.54
N VAL A 69 6.55 -17.71 2.29
CA VAL A 69 7.50 -17.51 1.19
C VAL A 69 8.42 -16.31 1.47
N ALA A 70 7.86 -15.18 1.90
CA ALA A 70 8.66 -14.02 2.31
C ALA A 70 9.68 -14.37 3.40
N ALA A 71 9.27 -15.08 4.45
CA ALA A 71 10.15 -15.50 5.53
C ALA A 71 11.28 -16.41 5.03
N VAL A 72 10.99 -17.39 4.17
CA VAL A 72 12.01 -18.27 3.57
C VAL A 72 13.04 -17.47 2.78
N PHE A 73 12.59 -16.54 1.92
CA PHE A 73 13.50 -15.67 1.15
C PHE A 73 14.40 -14.84 2.07
N LEU A 74 13.84 -14.26 3.14
CA LEU A 74 14.61 -13.47 4.11
C LEU A 74 15.59 -14.33 4.93
N ILE A 75 15.24 -15.56 5.31
CA ILE A 75 16.14 -16.51 5.99
C ILE A 75 17.30 -16.90 5.07
N ILE A 76 17.03 -17.17 3.80
CA ILE A 76 18.08 -17.46 2.80
C ILE A 76 19.00 -16.24 2.65
N SER A 77 18.43 -15.03 2.59
CA SER A 77 19.20 -13.79 2.50
C SER A 77 20.10 -13.57 3.72
N LEU A 78 19.60 -13.83 4.93
CA LEU A 78 20.36 -13.80 6.19
C LEU A 78 21.48 -14.84 6.19
N SER A 79 21.20 -16.07 5.78
CA SER A 79 22.17 -17.17 5.70
C SER A 79 23.29 -16.86 4.71
N LYS A 80 22.93 -16.28 3.56
CA LYS A 80 23.87 -15.82 2.52
C LYS A 80 24.54 -14.48 2.83
N ARG A 81 24.15 -13.82 3.93
CA ARG A 81 24.70 -12.53 4.37
C ARG A 81 24.59 -11.44 3.29
N GLU A 82 23.56 -11.51 2.44
CA GLU A 82 23.42 -10.62 1.27
C GLU A 82 23.42 -9.13 1.66
N PHE A 83 22.84 -8.80 2.81
CA PHE A 83 22.80 -7.43 3.30
C PHE A 83 24.03 -7.05 4.15
N LEU A 84 24.95 -7.97 4.47
CA LEU A 84 26.19 -7.67 5.21
C LEU A 84 27.38 -7.44 4.27
N GLU A 85 27.33 -8.05 3.10
CA GLU A 85 28.36 -7.99 2.08
C GLU A 85 27.84 -7.08 0.95
N ASN A 86 28.72 -6.42 0.21
CA ASN A 86 28.32 -5.50 -0.87
C ASN A 86 27.90 -6.29 -2.13
N ARG A 87 27.02 -7.28 -1.93
CA ARG A 87 26.54 -8.25 -2.92
C ARG A 87 25.10 -7.90 -3.32
N ASN A 88 24.66 -8.45 -4.45
CA ASN A 88 23.27 -8.35 -4.91
C ASN A 88 22.35 -9.05 -3.90
N ALA A 89 21.48 -8.31 -3.21
CA ALA A 89 20.53 -8.83 -2.23
C ALA A 89 19.24 -9.28 -2.89
N SER A 90 19.37 -10.23 -3.83
CA SER A 90 18.24 -10.75 -4.60
C SER A 90 17.21 -11.41 -3.70
N PHE A 91 17.63 -12.29 -2.79
CA PHE A 91 16.68 -12.97 -1.89
C PHE A 91 16.04 -11.97 -0.92
N PHE A 92 16.77 -10.94 -0.49
CA PHE A 92 16.19 -9.88 0.34
C PHE A 92 15.09 -9.10 -0.39
N LYS A 93 15.33 -8.68 -1.64
CA LYS A 93 14.36 -7.96 -2.47
C LYS A 93 13.09 -8.78 -2.70
N TRP A 94 13.23 -10.06 -2.99
CA TRP A 94 12.09 -10.97 -3.11
C TRP A 94 11.34 -11.17 -1.79
N GLY A 95 12.05 -11.28 -0.67
CA GLY A 95 11.45 -11.34 0.66
C GLY A 95 10.62 -10.10 0.99
N LEU A 96 11.14 -8.90 0.68
CA LEU A 96 10.40 -7.65 0.80
C LEU A 96 9.19 -7.61 -0.12
N PHE A 97 9.32 -8.03 -1.37
CA PHE A 97 8.21 -8.04 -2.33
C PHE A 97 7.05 -8.94 -1.87
N PHE A 98 7.33 -10.16 -1.44
CA PHE A 98 6.29 -11.06 -0.93
C PHE A 98 5.68 -10.55 0.38
N SER A 99 6.46 -9.86 1.22
CA SER A 99 5.95 -9.15 2.41
C SER A 99 4.99 -8.03 2.01
N ILE A 100 5.36 -7.21 1.03
CA ILE A 100 4.51 -6.13 0.50
C ILE A 100 3.20 -6.71 -0.04
N LEU A 101 3.29 -7.75 -0.86
CA LEU A 101 2.14 -8.36 -1.51
C LEU A 101 1.17 -8.97 -0.49
N SER A 102 1.68 -9.69 0.52
CA SER A 102 0.86 -10.29 1.56
C SER A 102 0.14 -9.24 2.42
N VAL A 103 0.86 -8.19 2.84
CA VAL A 103 0.28 -7.08 3.64
C VAL A 103 -0.75 -6.30 2.82
N THR A 104 -0.51 -6.11 1.52
CA THR A 104 -1.48 -5.46 0.61
C THR A 104 -2.76 -6.28 0.48
N LEU A 105 -2.64 -7.61 0.34
CA LEU A 105 -3.78 -8.53 0.26
C LEU A 105 -4.59 -8.53 1.57
N TYR A 106 -3.91 -8.53 2.71
CA TYR A 106 -4.56 -8.40 4.01
C TYR A 106 -5.27 -7.04 4.17
N GLY A 107 -4.63 -5.96 3.71
CA GLY A 107 -5.22 -4.62 3.68
C GLY A 107 -6.52 -4.55 2.88
N LEU A 108 -6.58 -5.25 1.75
CA LEU A 108 -7.80 -5.37 0.94
C LEU A 108 -8.93 -6.06 1.74
N MET A 109 -8.66 -7.23 2.35
CA MET A 109 -9.67 -7.96 3.13
C MET A 109 -10.24 -7.12 4.27
N VAL A 110 -9.35 -6.50 5.04
CA VAL A 110 -9.71 -5.62 6.15
C VAL A 110 -10.51 -4.40 5.67
N ARG A 111 -10.16 -3.84 4.50
CA ARG A 111 -10.91 -2.74 3.89
C ARG A 111 -12.32 -3.16 3.48
N LEU A 112 -12.48 -4.36 2.91
CA LEU A 112 -13.77 -4.92 2.52
C LEU A 112 -14.69 -5.18 3.73
N LEU A 113 -14.12 -5.48 4.90
CA LEU A 113 -14.83 -5.54 6.18
C LEU A 113 -15.11 -4.16 6.80
N SER A 114 -14.91 -3.09 6.03
CA SER A 114 -15.11 -1.69 6.45
C SER A 114 -14.23 -1.25 7.62
N ASN A 115 -13.12 -1.95 7.90
CA ASN A 115 -12.15 -1.46 8.89
C ASN A 115 -11.13 -0.51 8.23
N HIS A 116 -11.48 0.76 8.24
CA HIS A 116 -10.64 1.82 7.67
C HIS A 116 -9.35 2.06 8.46
N THR A 117 -9.34 1.86 9.78
CA THR A 117 -8.16 2.15 10.62
C THR A 117 -7.06 1.13 10.38
N ALA A 118 -7.41 -0.15 10.31
CA ALA A 118 -6.45 -1.20 10.04
C ALA A 118 -5.92 -1.15 8.60
N ALA A 119 -6.79 -0.91 7.62
CA ALA A 119 -6.35 -0.67 6.24
C ALA A 119 -5.35 0.51 6.16
N ALA A 120 -5.51 1.53 7.00
CA ALA A 120 -4.53 2.63 7.11
C ALA A 120 -3.18 2.21 7.64
N ASN A 121 -3.16 1.47 8.75
CA ASN A 121 -1.91 0.96 9.31
C ASN A 121 -1.16 0.07 8.31
N LEU A 122 -1.90 -0.76 7.57
CA LEU A 122 -1.34 -1.65 6.55
C LEU A 122 -0.81 -0.87 5.34
N TYR A 123 -1.45 0.23 4.95
CA TYR A 123 -0.90 1.15 3.95
C TYR A 123 0.45 1.72 4.37
N PHE A 124 0.56 2.21 5.61
CA PHE A 124 1.84 2.74 6.12
C PHE A 124 2.91 1.65 6.20
N TYR A 125 2.53 0.45 6.62
CA TYR A 125 3.41 -0.71 6.62
C TYR A 125 3.96 -0.96 5.20
N VAL A 126 3.09 -1.05 4.20
CA VAL A 126 3.49 -1.26 2.80
C VAL A 126 4.40 -0.13 2.31
N GLY A 127 4.07 1.13 2.63
CA GLY A 127 4.90 2.28 2.31
C GLY A 127 6.31 2.20 2.90
N LEU A 128 6.44 1.78 4.16
CA LEU A 128 7.74 1.57 4.81
C LEU A 128 8.53 0.43 4.16
N LEU A 129 7.87 -0.66 3.78
CA LEU A 129 8.52 -1.75 3.06
C LEU A 129 9.03 -1.31 1.68
N TYR A 130 8.27 -0.48 0.96
CA TYR A 130 8.75 0.11 -0.30
C TYR A 130 9.94 1.05 -0.09
N PHE A 131 9.96 1.82 1.00
CA PHE A 131 11.13 2.62 1.36
C PHE A 131 12.35 1.74 1.66
N CYS A 132 12.16 0.63 2.37
CA CYS A 132 13.22 -0.37 2.59
C CYS A 132 13.70 -0.97 1.26
N LEU A 133 12.77 -1.30 0.36
CA LEU A 133 13.10 -1.84 -0.96
C LEU A 133 13.90 -0.83 -1.78
N TRP A 134 13.46 0.43 -1.83
CA TRP A 134 14.19 1.53 -2.47
C TRP A 134 15.60 1.69 -1.90
N TYR A 135 15.74 1.66 -0.58
CA TYR A 135 17.05 1.77 0.08
C TYR A 135 18.00 0.64 -0.33
N VAL A 136 17.50 -0.59 -0.44
CA VAL A 136 18.29 -1.75 -0.90
C VAL A 136 18.66 -1.61 -2.37
N GLU A 137 17.72 -1.26 -3.23
CA GLU A 137 17.95 -1.13 -4.67
C GLU A 137 18.90 0.01 -5.02
N HIS A 138 18.79 1.17 -4.36
CA HIS A 138 19.63 2.34 -4.66
C HIS A 138 21.12 2.11 -4.35
N ARG A 139 21.45 1.10 -3.54
CA ARG A 139 22.82 0.80 -3.11
C ARG A 139 23.49 -0.31 -3.92
N GLU A 140 22.77 -1.03 -4.76
CA GLU A 140 23.29 -2.18 -5.52
C GLU A 140 23.49 -1.85 -7.00
N SER A 141 24.55 -2.38 -7.62
CA SER A 141 24.75 -2.28 -9.06
C SER A 141 23.59 -2.97 -9.81
N LYS A 142 23.07 -2.30 -10.84
CA LYS A 142 21.88 -2.50 -11.71
C LYS A 142 21.40 -3.92 -12.12
N VAL A 143 21.83 -5.02 -11.50
CA VAL A 143 21.42 -6.39 -11.86
C VAL A 143 20.23 -6.84 -10.99
N ASN A 144 19.09 -6.18 -11.16
CA ASN A 144 17.82 -6.75 -10.73
C ASN A 144 17.35 -7.78 -11.76
N SER A 145 16.67 -8.84 -11.32
CA SER A 145 16.05 -9.75 -12.28
C SER A 145 14.96 -9.03 -13.07
N GLU A 146 14.88 -9.32 -14.37
CA GLU A 146 13.90 -8.71 -15.26
C GLU A 146 12.46 -8.90 -14.76
N LEU A 147 12.16 -10.09 -14.24
CA LEU A 147 10.86 -10.40 -13.64
C LEU A 147 10.54 -9.49 -12.45
N PHE A 148 11.50 -9.30 -11.54
CA PHE A 148 11.30 -8.48 -10.35
C PHE A 148 10.96 -7.03 -10.71
N ILE A 149 11.73 -6.45 -11.64
CA ILE A 149 11.50 -5.10 -12.15
C ILE A 149 10.06 -4.94 -12.68
N LYS A 150 9.58 -5.95 -13.43
CA LYS A 150 8.26 -5.93 -14.06
C LYS A 150 7.10 -6.02 -13.07
N ILE A 151 7.27 -6.65 -11.90
CA ILE A 151 6.15 -6.92 -10.99
C ILE A 151 6.20 -6.13 -9.69
N LYS A 152 7.35 -5.57 -9.31
CA LYS A 152 7.57 -4.98 -7.99
C LYS A 152 6.63 -3.83 -7.64
N ILE A 153 6.04 -3.14 -8.62
CA ILE A 153 5.10 -2.03 -8.38
C ILE A 153 3.62 -2.44 -8.45
N LEU A 154 3.28 -3.68 -8.84
CA LEU A 154 1.89 -4.15 -8.88
C LEU A 154 1.16 -4.01 -7.53
N PRO A 155 1.77 -4.29 -6.37
CA PRO A 155 1.10 -4.09 -5.08
C PRO A 155 0.64 -2.64 -4.83
N ILE A 156 1.35 -1.63 -5.38
CA ILE A 156 0.93 -0.22 -5.27
C ILE A 156 -0.44 0.00 -5.92
N TYR A 157 -0.72 -0.66 -7.05
CA TYR A 157 -2.02 -0.59 -7.72
C TYR A 157 -3.12 -1.11 -6.82
N PHE A 158 -2.95 -2.30 -6.26
CA PHE A 158 -3.94 -2.90 -5.38
C PHE A 158 -4.15 -2.05 -4.12
N MET A 159 -3.06 -1.58 -3.52
CA MET A 159 -3.11 -0.72 -2.33
C MET A 159 -3.90 0.56 -2.58
N LEU A 160 -3.58 1.30 -3.64
CA LEU A 160 -4.29 2.54 -3.97
C LEU A 160 -5.73 2.29 -4.41
N PHE A 161 -5.96 1.19 -5.14
CA PHE A 161 -7.29 0.81 -5.60
C PHE A 161 -8.24 0.60 -4.42
N TYR A 162 -7.87 -0.17 -3.40
CA TYR A 162 -8.77 -0.34 -2.25
C TYR A 162 -8.83 0.88 -1.34
N THR A 163 -7.76 1.70 -1.32
CA THR A 163 -7.69 2.89 -0.47
C THR A 163 -8.55 4.03 -1.01
N MET A 164 -8.61 4.21 -2.34
CA MET A 164 -9.39 5.27 -2.99
C MET A 164 -10.66 4.76 -3.67
N GLY A 165 -10.59 3.64 -4.39
CA GLY A 165 -11.70 3.13 -5.20
C GLY A 165 -12.93 2.76 -4.38
N PHE A 166 -12.78 1.97 -3.31
CA PHE A 166 -13.91 1.59 -2.46
C PHE A 166 -14.60 2.77 -1.77
N PRO A 167 -13.89 3.68 -1.05
CA PRO A 167 -14.56 4.84 -0.48
C PRO A 167 -15.18 5.77 -1.53
N GLY A 168 -14.52 5.96 -2.68
CA GLY A 168 -15.07 6.78 -3.76
C GLY A 168 -16.38 6.21 -4.32
N TRP A 169 -16.41 4.90 -4.54
CA TRP A 169 -17.62 4.17 -4.92
C TRP A 169 -18.74 4.33 -3.88
N GLN A 170 -18.44 4.17 -2.59
CA GLN A 170 -19.42 4.31 -1.52
C GLN A 170 -20.01 5.73 -1.47
N LYS A 171 -19.19 6.78 -1.65
CA LYS A 171 -19.67 8.18 -1.67
C LYS A 171 -20.65 8.45 -2.81
N ILE A 172 -20.45 7.83 -3.96
CA ILE A 172 -21.29 8.05 -5.15
C ILE A 172 -22.54 7.18 -5.11
N MET A 173 -22.39 5.89 -4.84
CA MET A 173 -23.46 4.89 -5.01
C MET A 173 -24.31 4.68 -3.76
N ASN A 174 -23.73 4.90 -2.57
CA ASN A 174 -24.48 4.87 -1.30
C ASN A 174 -24.55 6.28 -0.70
N SER A 175 -24.93 7.24 -1.53
CA SER A 175 -24.94 8.65 -1.15
C SER A 175 -25.90 8.94 0.00
N VAL A 176 -27.03 8.24 0.13
CA VAL A 176 -27.99 8.51 1.23
C VAL A 176 -27.38 8.24 2.61
N GLU A 177 -26.75 7.08 2.80
CA GLU A 177 -26.13 6.72 4.08
C GLU A 177 -24.86 7.53 4.34
N VAL A 178 -24.03 7.69 3.31
CA VAL A 178 -22.74 8.37 3.42
C VAL A 178 -22.91 9.88 3.60
N MET A 179 -23.85 10.49 2.86
CA MET A 179 -24.10 11.93 2.93
C MET A 179 -24.63 12.32 4.29
N GLY A 180 -25.66 11.64 4.81
CA GLY A 180 -26.22 11.93 6.13
C GLY A 180 -25.16 11.95 7.23
N ARG A 181 -24.27 10.95 7.24
CA ARG A 181 -23.18 10.89 8.20
C ARG A 181 -22.21 12.08 8.10
N TYR A 182 -21.85 12.51 6.89
CA TYR A 182 -20.93 13.63 6.72
C TYR A 182 -21.61 14.99 6.89
N THR A 183 -22.87 15.16 6.51
CA THR A 183 -23.62 16.38 6.78
C THR A 183 -23.74 16.62 8.28
N ASP A 184 -24.00 15.56 9.05
CA ASP A 184 -24.04 15.63 10.52
C ASP A 184 -22.66 15.96 11.10
N LEU A 185 -21.60 15.33 10.57
CA LEU A 185 -20.23 15.54 11.04
C LEU A 185 -19.75 16.99 10.87
N PHE A 186 -20.25 17.67 9.83
CA PHE A 186 -19.86 19.04 9.49
C PHE A 186 -20.92 20.09 9.83
N HIS A 187 -22.01 19.71 10.49
CA HIS A 187 -23.16 20.58 10.79
C HIS A 187 -22.75 21.91 11.44
N ASP A 188 -21.84 21.86 12.43
CA ASP A 188 -21.39 23.04 13.18
C ASP A 188 -20.17 23.73 12.57
N SER A 189 -19.73 23.32 11.38
CA SER A 189 -18.54 23.87 10.72
C SER A 189 -18.87 25.05 9.80
N PHE A 190 -17.88 25.87 9.46
CA PHE A 190 -18.06 26.91 8.43
C PHE A 190 -18.50 26.32 7.07
N LEU A 191 -18.12 25.07 6.76
CA LEU A 191 -18.43 24.44 5.48
C LEU A 191 -19.93 24.14 5.31
N SER A 192 -20.69 23.93 6.39
CA SER A 192 -22.14 23.74 6.29
C SER A 192 -22.88 25.03 5.90
N ASN A 193 -22.28 26.19 6.16
CA ASN A 193 -22.85 27.50 5.85
C ASN A 193 -22.57 27.98 4.41
N LEU A 194 -21.80 27.23 3.63
CA LEU A 194 -21.55 27.57 2.23
C LEU A 194 -22.81 27.36 1.37
N PRO A 195 -22.95 28.07 0.24
CA PRO A 195 -24.05 27.83 -0.70
C PRO A 195 -24.05 26.38 -1.19
N GLY A 196 -25.15 25.65 -0.92
CA GLY A 196 -25.25 24.22 -1.21
C GLY A 196 -24.67 23.28 -0.14
N GLY A 197 -24.22 23.82 1.01
CA GLY A 197 -23.69 23.05 2.13
C GLY A 197 -22.42 22.28 1.77
N ILE A 198 -22.22 21.14 2.44
CA ILE A 198 -21.03 20.31 2.25
C ILE A 198 -21.17 19.25 1.14
N GLU A 199 -22.39 18.95 0.70
CA GLU A 199 -22.66 17.85 -0.22
C GLU A 199 -21.87 17.91 -1.54
N PRO A 200 -21.74 19.09 -2.22
CA PRO A 200 -20.97 19.19 -3.45
C PRO A 200 -19.50 18.79 -3.26
N PHE A 201 -18.91 19.09 -2.10
CA PHE A 201 -17.54 18.74 -1.78
C PHE A 201 -17.37 17.23 -1.56
N ILE A 202 -18.37 16.59 -0.94
CA ILE A 202 -18.37 15.13 -0.72
C ILE A 202 -18.47 14.41 -2.06
N TYR A 203 -19.35 14.85 -2.96
CA TYR A 203 -19.44 14.30 -4.32
C TYR A 203 -18.15 14.52 -5.12
N LEU A 204 -17.57 15.72 -5.06
CA LEU A 204 -16.29 16.02 -5.70
C LEU A 204 -15.20 15.06 -5.21
N LEU A 205 -15.10 14.84 -3.89
CA LEU A 205 -14.17 13.88 -3.31
C LEU A 205 -14.43 12.45 -3.79
N GLY A 206 -15.71 12.03 -3.85
CA GLY A 206 -16.08 10.72 -4.38
C GLY A 206 -15.64 10.52 -5.83
N VAL A 207 -15.81 11.54 -6.67
CA VAL A 207 -15.37 11.53 -8.08
C VAL A 207 -13.85 11.48 -8.18
N LEU A 208 -13.12 12.28 -7.39
CA LEU A 208 -11.66 12.27 -7.38
C LEU A 208 -11.13 10.90 -6.95
N GLU A 209 -11.65 10.33 -5.87
CA GLU A 209 -11.29 8.99 -5.39
C GLU A 209 -11.58 7.89 -6.43
N LEU A 210 -12.76 7.92 -7.06
CA LEU A 210 -13.11 6.95 -8.08
C LEU A 210 -12.26 7.11 -9.36
N SER A 211 -11.90 8.34 -9.71
CA SER A 211 -11.03 8.61 -10.85
C SER A 211 -9.66 7.96 -10.69
N VAL A 212 -9.12 7.90 -9.46
CA VAL A 212 -7.88 7.16 -9.16
C VAL A 212 -8.02 5.69 -9.54
N ALA A 213 -9.11 5.03 -9.12
CA ALA A 213 -9.34 3.64 -9.44
C ALA A 213 -9.47 3.39 -10.96
N ILE A 214 -10.17 4.27 -11.67
CA ILE A 214 -10.31 4.20 -13.13
C ILE A 214 -8.93 4.36 -13.81
N MET A 215 -8.15 5.35 -13.40
CA MET A 215 -6.80 5.58 -13.95
C MET A 215 -5.88 4.39 -13.68
N LEU A 216 -5.94 3.76 -12.50
CA LEU A 216 -5.18 2.55 -12.20
C LEU A 216 -5.59 1.38 -13.11
N ILE A 217 -6.88 1.20 -13.40
CA ILE A 217 -7.36 0.18 -14.35
C ILE A 217 -6.81 0.46 -15.76
N LEU A 218 -6.92 1.69 -16.25
CA LEU A 218 -6.39 2.08 -17.56
C LEU A 218 -4.86 1.87 -17.64
N SER A 219 -4.17 2.19 -16.55
CA SER A 219 -2.74 1.99 -16.39
C SER A 219 -2.35 0.49 -16.44
N LEU A 220 -3.14 -0.40 -15.82
CA LEU A 220 -2.96 -1.85 -15.91
C LEU A 220 -3.18 -2.36 -17.35
N ILE A 221 -4.24 -1.92 -18.02
CA ILE A 221 -4.55 -2.30 -19.41
C ILE A 221 -3.41 -1.88 -20.34
N LYS A 222 -2.89 -0.65 -20.16
CA LYS A 222 -1.73 -0.14 -20.93
C LYS A 222 -0.40 -0.76 -20.51
N ARG A 223 -0.38 -1.54 -19.42
CA ARG A 223 0.80 -2.19 -18.83
C ARG A 223 1.86 -1.18 -18.40
N GLU A 224 1.45 -0.02 -17.89
CA GLU A 224 2.38 1.01 -17.40
C GLU A 224 3.19 0.52 -16.20
N PHE A 225 2.71 -0.53 -15.51
CA PHE A 225 3.44 -1.19 -14.43
C PHE A 225 4.79 -1.82 -14.86
N LEU A 226 5.01 -2.03 -16.16
CA LEU A 226 6.28 -2.53 -16.70
C LEU A 226 7.40 -1.48 -16.68
N LEU A 227 7.07 -0.20 -16.48
CA LEU A 227 8.01 0.94 -16.42
C LEU A 227 8.87 1.20 -17.66
N SER A 228 8.85 0.32 -18.66
CA SER A 228 9.46 0.55 -19.98
C SER A 228 8.61 1.44 -20.91
N LYS A 229 7.37 1.72 -20.51
CA LYS A 229 6.43 2.58 -21.23
C LYS A 229 6.17 3.86 -20.45
N SER A 230 5.62 4.85 -21.14
CA SER A 230 5.07 6.05 -20.51
C SER A 230 4.06 5.68 -19.42
N THR A 231 4.24 6.19 -18.20
CA THR A 231 3.41 5.90 -17.02
C THR A 231 2.40 7.01 -16.73
N GLN A 232 1.77 7.54 -17.78
CA GLN A 232 0.90 8.73 -17.68
C GLN A 232 -0.26 8.52 -16.71
N PHE A 233 -0.96 7.40 -16.80
CA PHE A 233 -2.11 7.13 -15.93
C PHE A 233 -1.70 6.77 -14.51
N LEU A 234 -0.60 6.03 -14.35
CA LEU A 234 -0.03 5.76 -13.02
C LEU A 234 0.40 7.06 -12.33
N ASP A 235 1.17 7.91 -13.03
CA ASP A 235 1.66 9.19 -12.51
C ASP A 235 0.48 10.10 -12.12
N LEU A 236 -0.55 10.18 -12.97
CA LEU A 236 -1.75 10.97 -12.69
C LEU A 236 -2.57 10.39 -11.52
N SER A 237 -2.70 9.07 -11.42
CA SER A 237 -3.40 8.42 -10.30
C SER A 237 -2.74 8.71 -8.95
N LEU A 238 -1.40 8.72 -8.92
CA LEU A 238 -0.61 9.06 -7.73
C LEU A 238 -0.79 10.54 -7.37
N LEU A 239 -0.72 11.44 -8.36
CA LEU A 239 -0.89 12.87 -8.15
C LEU A 239 -2.29 13.22 -7.63
N VAL A 240 -3.34 12.68 -8.25
CA VAL A 240 -4.73 12.87 -7.80
C VAL A 240 -4.94 12.24 -6.42
N SER A 241 -4.27 11.13 -6.11
CA SER A 241 -4.32 10.54 -4.77
C SER A 241 -3.74 11.49 -3.72
N VAL A 242 -2.55 12.06 -3.97
CA VAL A 242 -1.91 13.03 -3.08
C VAL A 242 -2.81 14.25 -2.86
N ALA A 243 -3.36 14.82 -3.94
CA ALA A 243 -4.26 15.97 -3.85
C ALA A 243 -5.52 15.64 -3.04
N THR A 244 -6.14 14.48 -3.30
CA THR A 244 -7.32 14.00 -2.57
C THR A 244 -7.03 13.82 -1.08
N PHE A 245 -5.89 13.21 -0.71
CA PHE A 245 -5.50 13.06 0.69
C PHE A 245 -5.32 14.41 1.39
N ILE A 246 -4.70 15.39 0.73
CA ILE A 246 -4.55 16.75 1.27
C ILE A 246 -5.92 17.41 1.47
N MET A 247 -6.83 17.30 0.50
CA MET A 247 -8.19 17.84 0.61
C MET A 247 -8.97 17.20 1.76
N LEU A 248 -8.90 15.88 1.90
CA LEU A 248 -9.54 15.17 3.01
C LEU A 248 -8.92 15.58 4.36
N SER A 249 -7.60 15.78 4.42
CA SER A 249 -6.89 16.22 5.63
C SER A 249 -7.40 17.58 6.07
N PHE A 250 -7.54 18.51 5.12
CA PHE A 250 -8.12 19.83 5.35
C PHE A 250 -9.55 19.73 5.89
N GLY A 251 -10.41 18.90 5.27
CA GLY A 251 -11.77 18.65 5.75
C GLY A 251 -11.83 18.15 7.19
N LEU A 252 -11.03 17.13 7.53
CA LEU A 252 -10.96 16.61 8.91
C LEU A 252 -10.38 17.63 9.90
N GLY A 253 -9.54 18.56 9.44
CA GLY A 253 -9.03 19.66 10.25
C GLY A 253 -10.12 20.62 10.74
N PHE A 254 -11.11 20.95 9.90
CA PHE A 254 -12.20 21.87 10.29
C PHE A 254 -13.12 21.33 11.36
N ILE A 255 -13.26 20.01 11.42
CA ILE A 255 -14.05 19.33 12.46
C ILE A 255 -13.18 18.88 13.63
N PHE A 256 -11.96 19.44 13.75
CA PHE A 256 -11.01 19.17 14.82
C PHE A 256 -10.61 17.69 14.98
N ASN A 257 -10.76 16.89 13.93
CA ASN A 257 -10.30 15.49 13.90
C ASN A 257 -8.83 15.42 13.48
N TYR A 258 -7.96 15.96 14.34
CA TYR A 258 -6.52 16.02 14.10
C TYR A 258 -5.84 14.66 13.91
N PRO A 259 -6.20 13.58 14.63
CA PRO A 259 -5.61 12.26 14.38
C PRO A 259 -5.91 11.75 12.96
N GLY A 260 -7.17 11.90 12.50
CA GLY A 260 -7.55 11.53 11.14
C GLY A 260 -6.88 12.42 10.09
N ALA A 261 -6.85 13.73 10.30
CA ALA A 261 -6.19 14.68 9.40
C ALA A 261 -4.69 14.38 9.26
N THR A 262 -4.02 14.04 10.36
CA THR A 262 -2.59 13.68 10.38
C THR A 262 -2.32 12.41 9.58
N ASN A 263 -3.16 11.37 9.73
CA ASN A 263 -3.04 10.15 8.92
C ASN A 263 -3.13 10.45 7.42
N LEU A 264 -4.00 11.39 7.01
CA LEU A 264 -4.14 11.82 5.62
C LEU A 264 -2.91 12.59 5.09
N VAL A 265 -2.26 13.38 5.93
CA VAL A 265 -0.95 13.97 5.58
C VAL A 265 0.08 12.87 5.34
N PHE A 266 0.16 11.87 6.23
CA PHE A 266 1.08 10.75 6.03
C PHE A 266 0.75 9.94 4.78
N TYR A 267 -0.54 9.69 4.50
CA TYR A 267 -0.94 9.05 3.25
C TYR A 267 -0.39 9.79 2.04
N ALA A 268 -0.56 11.12 1.98
CA ALA A 268 -0.03 11.97 0.92
C ALA A 268 1.50 11.88 0.79
N ILE A 269 2.24 11.96 1.92
CA ILE A 269 3.71 11.86 1.94
C ILE A 269 4.17 10.49 1.43
N PHE A 270 3.57 9.40 1.90
CA PHE A 270 3.93 8.06 1.45
C PHE A 270 3.58 7.85 -0.04
N THR A 271 2.44 8.34 -0.53
CA THR A 271 2.11 8.28 -1.97
C THR A 271 3.12 9.06 -2.80
N LEU A 272 3.55 10.24 -2.34
CA LEU A 272 4.58 11.03 -3.01
C LEU A 272 5.94 10.30 -3.00
N GLY A 273 6.29 9.65 -1.90
CA GLY A 273 7.46 8.78 -1.82
C GLY A 273 7.41 7.61 -2.82
N LEU A 274 6.25 6.97 -2.98
CA LEU A 274 6.04 5.93 -3.99
C LEU A 274 6.15 6.49 -5.41
N TYR A 275 5.63 7.68 -5.68
CA TYR A 275 5.82 8.37 -6.96
C TYR A 275 7.30 8.63 -7.25
N ALA A 276 8.05 9.16 -6.27
CA ALA A 276 9.49 9.38 -6.41
C ALA A 276 10.24 8.06 -6.68
N TYR A 277 9.89 6.99 -5.96
CA TYR A 277 10.45 5.66 -6.16
C TYR A 277 10.22 5.11 -7.58
N ILE A 278 8.99 5.23 -8.09
CA ILE A 278 8.61 4.79 -9.45
C ILE A 278 9.37 5.62 -10.49
N SER A 279 9.40 6.94 -10.34
CA SER A 279 10.08 7.86 -11.25
C SER A 279 11.58 7.58 -11.35
N GLU A 280 12.24 7.34 -10.21
CA GLU A 280 13.66 7.01 -10.15
C GLU A 280 13.93 5.63 -10.78
N THR A 281 13.10 4.63 -10.50
CA THR A 281 13.20 3.31 -11.11
C THR A 281 13.06 3.40 -12.64
N ARG A 282 12.12 4.19 -13.15
CA ARG A 282 11.90 4.38 -14.59
C ARG A 282 13.15 4.93 -15.27
N LYS A 283 13.78 5.97 -14.71
CA LYS A 283 15.03 6.56 -15.25
C LYS A 283 16.17 5.55 -15.38
N GLN A 284 16.20 4.54 -14.51
CA GLN A 284 17.23 3.49 -14.55
C GLN A 284 16.96 2.45 -15.65
N ILE A 285 15.70 2.25 -16.05
CA ILE A 285 15.27 1.25 -17.03
C ILE A 285 15.26 1.79 -18.46
N THR A 286 14.82 3.03 -18.67
CA THR A 286 14.70 3.61 -20.04
C THR A 286 15.95 3.47 -20.90
N PRO A 287 17.18 3.76 -20.43
CA PRO A 287 18.38 3.63 -21.26
C PRO A 287 18.66 2.18 -21.67
N LEU A 288 18.27 1.19 -20.85
CA LEU A 288 18.50 -0.23 -21.13
C LEU A 288 17.57 -0.77 -22.24
N CYS A 289 16.45 -0.10 -22.53
CA CYS A 289 15.52 -0.50 -23.58
C CYS A 289 15.88 0.09 -24.94
N ASP A 290 16.55 1.25 -24.97
CA ASP A 290 16.97 1.89 -26.21
C ASP A 290 18.16 1.12 -26.85
N ASP A 291 19.09 0.61 -26.03
CA ASP A 291 20.25 -0.19 -26.48
C ASP A 291 19.88 -1.59 -27.03
N ILE A 292 18.68 -2.11 -26.73
CA ILE A 292 18.22 -3.44 -27.20
C ILE A 292 17.50 -3.33 -28.55
N ASN A 293 17.01 -2.14 -28.91
CA ASN A 293 16.27 -1.89 -30.15
C ASN A 293 17.11 -1.15 -31.22
N SER A 294 18.38 -0.87 -30.95
CA SER A 294 19.39 -0.36 -31.90
C SER A 294 20.26 -1.49 -32.43
#